data_AF-A0A1D1XPR9-F1
#
_entry.id   AF-A0A1D1XPR9-F1
#
_cell.length_a   1.000
_cell.length_b   1.000
_cell.length_c   1.000
_cell.angle_alpha   90.00
_cell.angle_beta   90.00
_cell.angle_gamma   90.00
#
_symmetry.space_group_name_H-M   'P 1'
#
loop_
_entity.id
_entity.type
_entity.pdbx_description
1 polymer ?
#
loop_
_entity_poly.entity_id
_entity_poly.type
_entity_poly.pdbx_seq_one_letter_code
_entity_poly.pdbx_strand_id
1 'polypeptide(L)'
;MKLRQLQLYISHRTAAALQNCHCLVAAQDSLGQTMSDGESTWDDALLRSTREFQHRSYNLFTCNCHSFVVNNLNRLSYGGHDNWNVVSLAAWVFLKGTWVNKKASVRSFLPFIVVLCIGILLAGLKFLIGLLLFSVALISWFLLGTYCFRNLIQL
;
A
#
# COMPACT_ATOMS: atom_id res chain seq x y z
N MET A 1 11.69 -4.18 -38.52
CA MET A 1 12.79 -4.99 -37.94
C MET A 1 13.12 -4.62 -36.48
N LYS A 2 13.09 -3.34 -36.05
CA LYS A 2 13.43 -2.93 -34.66
C LYS A 2 12.41 -3.30 -33.57
N LEU A 3 11.10 -3.41 -33.87
CA LEU A 3 10.08 -3.76 -32.87
C LEU A 3 10.14 -5.21 -32.38
N ARG A 4 10.42 -6.18 -33.27
CA ARG A 4 10.56 -7.60 -32.87
C ARG A 4 11.77 -7.83 -31.96
N GLN A 5 12.87 -7.12 -32.21
CA GLN A 5 14.06 -7.16 -31.37
C GLN A 5 13.81 -6.54 -29.98
N LEU A 6 13.03 -5.46 -29.91
CA LEU A 6 12.66 -4.85 -28.63
C LEU A 6 11.71 -5.73 -27.81
N GLN A 7 10.73 -6.39 -28.44
CA GLN A 7 9.84 -7.34 -27.76
C GLN A 7 10.59 -8.58 -27.25
N LEU A 8 11.50 -9.14 -28.05
CA LEU A 8 12.33 -10.27 -27.63
C LEU A 8 13.29 -9.87 -26.50
N TYR A 9 13.87 -8.68 -26.55
CA TYR A 9 14.74 -8.16 -25.50
C TYR A 9 14.00 -7.91 -24.18
N ILE A 10 12.78 -7.33 -24.24
CA ILE A 10 11.94 -7.14 -23.05
C ILE A 10 11.49 -8.51 -22.51
N SER A 11 11.06 -9.44 -23.37
CA SER A 11 10.63 -10.79 -22.96
C SER A 11 11.75 -11.60 -22.30
N HIS A 12 12.97 -11.52 -22.85
CA HIS A 12 14.15 -12.19 -22.30
C HIS A 12 14.63 -11.54 -21.00
N ARG A 13 14.55 -10.21 -20.86
CA ARG A 13 14.83 -9.49 -19.61
C ARG A 13 13.79 -9.80 -18.54
N THR A 14 12.51 -9.90 -18.89
CA THR A 14 11.45 -10.29 -17.94
C THR A 14 11.59 -11.75 -17.52
N ALA A 15 11.93 -12.66 -18.44
CA ALA A 15 12.16 -14.07 -18.11
C ALA A 15 13.39 -14.27 -17.22
N ALA A 16 14.50 -13.57 -17.50
CA ALA A 16 15.70 -13.60 -16.66
C ALA A 16 15.48 -12.93 -15.28
N ALA A 17 14.69 -11.85 -15.20
CA ALA A 17 14.31 -11.23 -13.94
C ALA A 17 13.38 -12.14 -13.12
N LEU A 18 12.42 -12.82 -13.77
CA LEU A 18 11.54 -13.81 -13.13
C LEU A 18 12.32 -15.03 -12.64
N GLN A 19 13.25 -15.56 -13.42
CA GLN A 19 14.09 -16.71 -13.05
C GLN A 19 15.02 -16.37 -11.86
N ASN A 20 15.61 -15.18 -11.85
CA ASN A 20 16.44 -14.70 -10.73
C ASN A 20 15.59 -14.43 -9.47
N CYS A 21 14.39 -13.87 -9.60
CA CYS A 21 13.46 -13.75 -8.47
C CYS A 21 13.02 -15.11 -7.94
N HIS A 22 12.74 -16.09 -8.81
CA HIS A 22 12.32 -17.43 -8.38
C HIS A 22 13.45 -18.18 -7.65
N CYS A 23 14.69 -18.08 -8.13
CA CYS A 23 15.87 -18.64 -7.46
C CYS A 23 16.19 -17.92 -6.14
N LEU A 24 16.05 -16.59 -6.07
CA LEU A 24 16.25 -15.82 -4.83
C LEU A 24 15.16 -16.11 -3.79
N VAL A 25 13.91 -16.26 -4.21
CA VAL A 25 12.79 -16.64 -3.32
C VAL A 25 12.96 -18.07 -2.80
N ALA A 26 13.39 -19.01 -3.65
CA ALA A 26 13.67 -20.40 -3.27
C ALA A 26 14.92 -20.53 -2.36
N ALA A 27 15.95 -19.72 -2.59
CA ALA A 27 17.12 -19.64 -1.71
C ALA A 27 16.76 -19.04 -0.35
N GLN A 28 15.87 -18.03 -0.31
CA GLN A 28 15.36 -17.47 0.93
C GLN A 28 14.44 -18.44 1.69
N ASP A 29 13.73 -19.32 0.98
CA ASP A 29 12.96 -20.43 1.56
C ASP A 29 13.83 -21.42 2.33
N SER A 30 14.99 -21.75 1.75
CA SER A 30 15.93 -22.72 2.31
C SER A 30 16.69 -22.16 3.52
N LEU A 31 16.98 -20.85 3.53
CA LEU A 31 17.60 -20.15 4.67
C LEU A 31 16.62 -19.82 5.80
N GLY A 32 15.34 -19.63 5.48
CA GLY A 32 14.29 -19.35 6.47
C GLY A 32 13.93 -20.55 7.35
N GLN A 33 14.05 -21.79 6.85
CA GLN A 33 13.78 -23.00 7.64
C GLN A 33 14.90 -23.36 8.62
N THR A 34 16.15 -22.97 8.36
CA THR A 34 17.31 -23.34 9.20
C THR A 34 17.56 -22.41 10.39
N MET A 35 16.91 -21.23 10.44
CA MET A 35 17.03 -20.26 11.55
C MET A 35 15.80 -20.28 12.49
N SER A 36 15.05 -21.39 12.51
CA SER A 36 13.94 -21.62 13.43
C SER A 36 14.47 -22.08 14.80
N ASP A 37 15.20 -21.20 15.49
CA ASP A 37 15.32 -21.29 16.95
C ASP A 37 15.50 -19.87 17.52
N GLY A 38 14.37 -19.21 17.81
CA GLY A 38 14.31 -18.16 18.83
C GLY A 38 14.21 -16.69 18.43
N GLU A 39 14.60 -16.25 17.23
CA GLU A 39 14.79 -14.79 16.98
C GLU A 39 14.27 -14.17 15.66
N SER A 40 13.30 -14.76 14.95
CA SER A 40 12.92 -14.25 13.59
C SER A 40 11.42 -14.07 13.29
N THR A 41 10.57 -13.77 14.28
CA THR A 41 9.12 -13.61 14.05
C THR A 41 8.76 -12.50 13.05
N TRP A 42 9.51 -11.39 13.05
CA TRP A 42 9.24 -10.24 12.19
C TRP A 42 9.68 -10.45 10.74
N ASP A 43 10.89 -11.00 10.55
CA ASP A 43 11.43 -11.26 9.20
C ASP A 43 10.65 -12.36 8.49
N ASP A 44 10.21 -13.40 9.21
CA ASP A 44 9.36 -14.44 8.65
C ASP A 44 7.97 -13.90 8.26
N ALA A 45 7.36 -13.05 9.09
CA ALA A 45 6.08 -12.40 8.74
C ALA A 45 6.19 -11.51 7.49
N LEU A 46 7.29 -10.75 7.37
CA LEU A 46 7.58 -9.91 6.20
C LEU A 46 7.81 -10.75 4.95
N LEU A 47 8.57 -11.84 5.06
CA LEU A 47 8.84 -12.74 3.93
C LEU A 47 7.56 -13.40 3.43
N ARG A 48 6.72 -13.90 4.34
CA ARG A 48 5.42 -14.52 3.99
C ARG A 48 4.47 -13.51 3.35
N SER A 49 4.36 -12.31 3.91
CA SER A 49 3.54 -11.25 3.34
C SER A 49 4.04 -10.83 1.94
N THR A 50 5.35 -10.79 1.74
CA THR A 50 5.95 -10.47 0.44
C THR A 50 5.58 -11.53 -0.60
N ARG A 51 5.61 -12.81 -0.23
CA ARG A 51 5.21 -13.89 -1.13
C ARG A 51 3.72 -13.92 -1.44
N GLU A 52 2.90 -13.50 -0.49
CA GLU A 52 1.46 -13.39 -0.72
C GLU A 52 1.13 -12.25 -1.67
N PHE A 53 1.78 -11.08 -1.49
CA PHE A 53 1.51 -9.89 -2.30
C PHE A 53 2.24 -9.86 -3.65
N GLN A 54 3.34 -10.59 -3.83
CA GLN A 54 4.06 -10.64 -5.13
C GLN A 54 3.19 -11.21 -6.27
N HIS A 55 2.21 -12.05 -5.94
CA HIS A 55 1.28 -12.64 -6.91
C HIS A 55 -0.06 -11.90 -7.01
N ARG A 56 -0.28 -10.86 -6.18
CA ARG A 56 -1.50 -10.03 -6.21
C ARG A 56 -1.27 -8.83 -7.12
N SER A 57 -2.24 -8.52 -7.98
CA SER A 57 -2.20 -7.29 -8.77
C SER A 57 -2.38 -6.06 -7.88
N TYR A 58 -1.46 -5.09 -7.97
CA TYR A 58 -1.58 -3.84 -7.23
C TYR A 58 -2.83 -3.06 -7.65
N ASN A 59 -3.69 -2.75 -6.69
CA ASN A 59 -4.85 -1.89 -6.89
C ASN A 59 -4.89 -0.86 -5.78
N LEU A 60 -4.88 0.42 -6.15
CA LEU A 60 -4.89 1.56 -5.23
C LEU A 60 -6.01 1.45 -4.18
N PHE A 61 -7.15 0.88 -4.56
CA PHE A 61 -8.34 0.83 -3.71
C PHE A 61 -8.54 -0.48 -2.94
N THR A 62 -8.02 -1.61 -3.41
CA THR A 62 -8.31 -2.94 -2.81
C THR A 62 -7.08 -3.75 -2.42
N CYS A 63 -5.94 -3.56 -3.09
CA CYS A 63 -4.69 -4.27 -2.83
C CYS A 63 -3.53 -3.28 -2.91
N ASN A 64 -3.45 -2.41 -1.91
CA ASN A 64 -2.48 -1.33 -1.82
C ASN A 64 -1.39 -1.63 -0.78
N CYS A 65 -0.45 -0.70 -0.63
CA CYS A 65 0.61 -0.82 0.38
C CYS A 65 0.07 -0.91 1.82
N HIS A 66 -1.05 -0.28 2.13
CA HIS A 66 -1.66 -0.39 3.45
C HIS A 66 -2.25 -1.78 3.69
N SER A 67 -2.76 -2.46 2.67
CA SER A 67 -3.23 -3.85 2.76
C SER A 67 -2.08 -4.79 3.13
N PHE A 68 -0.90 -4.56 2.55
CA PHE A 68 0.33 -5.28 2.92
C PHE A 68 0.73 -5.03 4.38
N VAL A 69 0.72 -3.77 4.83
CA VAL A 69 1.05 -3.44 6.24
C VAL A 69 0.06 -4.11 7.19
N VAL A 70 -1.23 -4.10 6.88
CA VAL A 70 -2.26 -4.73 7.71
C VAL A 70 -2.06 -6.25 7.79
N ASN A 71 -1.76 -6.94 6.68
CA ASN A 71 -1.46 -8.38 6.69
C ASN A 71 -0.30 -8.69 7.65
N ASN A 72 0.76 -7.89 7.61
CA ASN A 72 1.88 -8.05 8.54
C ASN A 72 1.46 -7.80 9.99
N LEU A 73 0.71 -6.74 10.27
CA LEU A 73 0.23 -6.42 11.62
C LEU A 73 -0.65 -7.54 12.20
N ASN A 74 -1.51 -8.14 11.38
CA ASN A 74 -2.35 -9.27 11.77
C ASN A 74 -1.53 -10.52 12.04
N ARG A 75 -0.53 -10.83 11.20
CA ARG A 75 0.37 -11.98 11.39
C ARG A 75 1.25 -11.88 12.64
N LEU A 76 1.52 -10.67 13.08
CA LEU A 76 2.36 -10.38 14.24
C LEU A 76 1.55 -10.13 15.51
N SER A 77 0.22 -10.26 15.45
CA SER A 77 -0.70 -9.96 16.54
C SER A 77 -0.40 -8.61 17.20
N TYR A 78 -0.12 -7.60 16.38
CA TYR A 78 0.38 -6.32 16.86
C TYR A 78 -0.63 -5.64 17.79
N GLY A 79 -0.22 -5.42 19.04
CA GLY A 79 -1.08 -4.88 20.09
C GLY A 79 -2.03 -5.89 20.74
N GLY A 80 -1.92 -7.19 20.45
CA GLY A 80 -2.76 -8.24 21.03
C GLY A 80 -4.08 -8.49 20.28
N HIS A 81 -4.18 -8.02 19.03
CA HIS A 81 -5.36 -8.21 18.19
C HIS A 81 -4.96 -8.50 16.73
N ASP A 82 -5.66 -9.45 16.10
CA ASP A 82 -5.34 -9.95 14.75
C ASP A 82 -6.32 -9.46 13.68
N ASN A 83 -7.12 -8.43 13.99
CA ASN A 83 -8.19 -7.93 13.12
C ASN A 83 -8.00 -6.45 12.75
N TRP A 84 -6.77 -6.09 12.37
CA TRP A 84 -6.49 -4.82 11.73
C TRP A 84 -7.16 -4.77 10.36
N ASN A 85 -7.71 -3.61 10.02
CA ASN A 85 -8.29 -3.29 8.72
C ASN A 85 -7.51 -2.10 8.15
N VAL A 86 -7.44 -1.97 6.83
CA VAL A 86 -6.87 -0.81 6.14
C VAL A 86 -7.52 0.49 6.62
N VAL A 87 -8.81 0.48 6.93
CA VAL A 87 -9.53 1.65 7.49
C VAL A 87 -9.07 1.98 8.91
N SER A 88 -8.91 0.97 9.79
CA SER A 88 -8.45 1.21 11.16
C SER A 88 -6.98 1.64 11.19
N LEU A 89 -6.13 1.07 10.32
CA LEU A 89 -4.76 1.50 10.12
C LEU A 89 -4.70 2.95 9.62
N ALA A 90 -5.50 3.31 8.61
CA ALA A 90 -5.55 4.68 8.11
C ALA A 90 -5.99 5.68 9.19
N ALA A 91 -7.01 5.34 9.97
CA ALA A 91 -7.44 6.16 11.12
C ALA A 91 -6.33 6.28 12.18
N TRP A 92 -5.62 5.18 12.47
CA TRP A 92 -4.49 5.17 13.39
C TRP A 92 -3.34 6.06 12.92
N VAL A 93 -2.92 5.95 11.66
CA VAL A 93 -1.87 6.79 11.08
C VAL A 93 -2.30 8.27 11.07
N PHE A 94 -3.57 8.55 10.81
CA PHE A 94 -4.09 9.93 10.81
C PHE A 94 -4.13 10.55 12.21
N LEU A 95 -4.55 9.79 13.22
CA LEU A 95 -4.73 10.28 14.59
C LEU A 95 -3.46 10.24 15.45
N LYS A 96 -2.59 9.24 15.23
CA LYS A 96 -1.38 8.99 16.02
C LYS A 96 -0.08 9.22 15.24
N GLY A 97 -0.16 9.53 13.95
CA GLY A 97 1.00 9.82 13.13
C GLY A 97 1.75 11.05 13.64
N THR A 98 3.05 10.87 13.91
CA THR A 98 3.94 11.97 14.27
C THR A 98 4.72 12.43 13.05
N TRP A 99 4.91 13.73 12.92
CA TRP A 99 5.70 14.30 11.83
C TRP A 99 7.18 14.20 12.15
N VAL A 100 7.97 13.67 11.21
CA VAL A 100 9.43 13.53 11.36
C VAL A 100 10.12 14.91 11.44
N ASN A 101 9.63 15.90 10.69
CA ASN A 101 10.16 17.26 10.70
C ASN A 101 9.08 18.26 10.26
N LYS A 102 9.00 19.43 10.92
CA LYS A 102 8.11 20.54 10.54
C LYS A 102 8.28 20.93 9.07
N LYS A 103 9.51 20.91 8.54
CA LYS A 103 9.78 21.20 7.12
C LYS A 103 9.11 20.19 6.18
N ALA A 104 9.09 18.91 6.56
CA ALA A 104 8.44 17.86 5.78
C ALA A 104 6.91 18.00 5.82
N SER A 105 6.34 18.42 6.97
CA SER A 105 4.91 18.74 7.08
C SER A 105 4.52 19.86 6.14
N VAL A 106 5.23 21.01 6.18
CA VAL A 106 4.92 22.13 5.29
C VAL A 106 5.05 21.71 3.83
N ARG A 107 6.11 20.99 3.46
CA ARG A 107 6.29 20.51 2.08
C ARG A 107 5.15 19.61 1.60
N SER A 108 4.55 18.83 2.51
CA SER A 108 3.43 17.94 2.19
C SER A 108 2.12 18.70 1.98
N PHE A 109 1.86 19.76 2.76
CA PHE A 109 0.63 20.54 2.67
C PHE A 109 0.69 21.71 1.66
N LEU A 110 1.89 22.22 1.37
CA LEU A 110 2.09 23.38 0.50
C LEU A 110 1.43 23.26 -0.89
N PRO A 111 1.59 22.17 -1.67
CA PRO A 111 0.92 22.08 -2.96
C PRO A 111 -0.60 22.10 -2.85
N PHE A 112 -1.16 21.47 -1.80
CA PHE A 112 -2.59 21.48 -1.55
C PHE A 112 -3.11 22.87 -1.16
N ILE A 113 -2.39 23.58 -0.28
CA ILE A 113 -2.73 24.97 0.11
C ILE A 113 -2.71 25.90 -1.10
N VAL A 114 -1.71 25.78 -1.99
CA VAL A 114 -1.62 26.61 -3.19
C VAL A 114 -2.82 26.37 -4.12
N VAL A 115 -3.18 25.11 -4.38
CA VAL A 115 -4.36 24.77 -5.20
C VAL A 115 -5.65 25.26 -4.55
N LEU A 116 -5.78 25.13 -3.23
CA LEU A 116 -6.93 25.66 -2.48
C LEU A 116 -7.05 27.18 -2.63
N CYS A 117 -5.95 27.93 -2.47
CA CYS A 117 -5.96 29.38 -2.63
C CYS A 117 -6.38 29.79 -4.04
N ILE A 118 -5.84 29.14 -5.08
CA ILE A 118 -6.20 29.41 -6.48
C ILE A 118 -7.69 29.10 -6.71
N GLY A 119 -8.18 27.95 -6.23
CA GLY A 119 -9.58 27.56 -6.39
C GLY A 119 -10.56 28.52 -5.71
N ILE A 120 -10.23 28.98 -4.49
CA ILE A 120 -11.02 29.97 -3.76
C ILE A 120 -11.02 31.33 -4.48
N LEU A 121 -9.87 31.77 -5.01
CA LEU A 121 -9.78 33.05 -5.74
C LEU A 121 -10.61 33.05 -7.03
N LEU A 122 -10.67 31.92 -7.74
CA LEU A 122 -11.38 31.83 -9.03
C LEU A 122 -12.88 31.53 -8.89
N ALA A 123 -13.28 30.69 -7.94
CA ALA A 123 -14.63 30.15 -7.85
C ALA A 123 -15.30 30.32 -6.46
N GLY A 124 -14.59 30.93 -5.49
CA GLY A 124 -15.13 31.26 -4.17
C GLY A 124 -15.65 30.05 -3.40
N LEU A 125 -16.75 30.23 -2.68
CA LEU A 125 -17.36 29.19 -1.84
C LEU A 125 -17.86 27.97 -2.62
N LYS A 126 -18.22 28.14 -3.90
CA LYS A 126 -18.70 27.04 -4.77
C LYS A 126 -17.61 25.99 -4.96
N PHE A 127 -16.35 26.40 -5.07
CA PHE A 127 -15.21 25.49 -5.13
C PHE A 127 -15.09 24.63 -3.86
N LEU A 128 -15.28 25.23 -2.68
CA LEU A 128 -15.21 24.50 -1.41
C LEU A 128 -16.34 23.48 -1.28
N ILE A 129 -17.56 23.84 -1.68
CA ILE A 129 -18.70 22.90 -1.70
C ILE A 129 -18.40 21.74 -2.65
N GLY A 130 -17.88 22.03 -3.86
CA GLY A 130 -17.50 20.99 -4.82
C GLY A 130 -16.41 20.06 -4.27
N LEU A 131 -15.38 20.61 -3.64
CA LEU A 131 -14.31 19.84 -3.01
C LEU A 131 -14.82 18.95 -1.87
N LEU A 132 -15.74 19.48 -1.06
CA LEU A 132 -16.38 18.72 0.02
C LEU A 132 -17.19 17.55 -0.54
N LEU A 133 -18.07 17.80 -1.52
CA LEU A 133 -18.88 16.75 -2.15
C LEU A 133 -18.01 15.67 -2.80
N PHE A 134 -16.96 16.07 -3.51
CA PHE A 134 -16.00 15.15 -4.11
C PHE A 134 -15.29 14.30 -3.04
N SER A 135 -14.84 14.92 -1.95
CA SER A 135 -14.18 14.23 -0.84
C SER A 135 -15.13 13.22 -0.16
N VAL A 136 -16.38 13.63 0.11
CA VAL A 136 -17.41 12.75 0.67
C VAL A 136 -17.71 11.58 -0.27
N ALA A 137 -17.80 11.82 -1.58
CA ALA A 137 -18.01 10.76 -2.56
C ALA A 137 -16.86 9.75 -2.56
N LEU A 138 -15.61 10.21 -2.52
CA LEU A 138 -14.43 9.33 -2.46
C LEU A 138 -14.37 8.52 -1.17
N ILE A 139 -14.60 9.16 -0.01
CA ILE A 139 -14.62 8.49 1.28
C ILE A 139 -15.76 7.47 1.34
N SER A 140 -16.95 7.85 0.88
CA SER A 140 -18.11 6.95 0.85
C SER A 140 -17.88 5.76 -0.06
N TRP A 141 -17.33 5.97 -1.27
CA TRP A 141 -16.93 4.90 -2.17
C TRP A 141 -15.91 3.96 -1.53
N PHE A 142 -14.89 4.51 -0.88
CA PHE A 142 -13.84 3.72 -0.25
C PHE A 142 -14.37 2.90 0.94
N LEU A 143 -15.22 3.50 1.79
CA LEU A 143 -15.87 2.80 2.90
C LEU A 143 -16.85 1.75 2.39
N LEU A 144 -17.67 2.06 1.39
CA LEU A 144 -18.58 1.09 0.79
C LEU A 144 -17.79 -0.07 0.17
N GLY A 145 -16.70 0.22 -0.54
CA GLY A 145 -15.76 -0.75 -1.08
C GLY A 145 -15.21 -1.70 -0.02
N THR A 146 -14.69 -1.14 1.08
CA THR A 146 -14.04 -1.89 2.15
C THR A 146 -15.02 -2.66 3.05
N TYR A 147 -16.22 -2.13 3.29
CA TYR A 147 -17.21 -2.75 4.19
C TYR A 147 -18.25 -3.63 3.49
N CYS A 148 -18.65 -3.33 2.24
CA CYS A 148 -19.63 -4.14 1.51
C CYS A 148 -18.96 -5.29 0.74
N PHE A 149 -17.71 -5.14 0.31
CA PHE A 149 -16.95 -6.18 -0.38
C PHE A 149 -15.88 -6.79 0.52
N ARG A 150 -16.24 -7.17 1.76
CA ARG A 150 -15.36 -7.95 2.66
C ARG A 150 -14.80 -9.22 2.03
N ASN A 151 -15.45 -9.75 0.99
CA ASN A 151 -14.99 -10.93 0.25
C ASN A 151 -13.93 -10.64 -0.84
N LEU A 152 -13.70 -9.37 -1.21
CA LEU A 152 -12.70 -8.98 -2.22
C LEU A 152 -11.37 -8.56 -1.60
N ILE A 153 -11.41 -8.01 -0.38
CA ILE A 153 -10.20 -7.69 0.37
C ILE A 153 -9.92 -8.90 1.27
N GLN A 154 -9.21 -9.88 0.72
CA GLN A 154 -8.59 -10.93 1.54
C GLN A 154 -7.52 -10.25 2.40
N LEU A 155 -7.93 -9.88 3.61
CA LEU A 155 -7.08 -9.53 4.74
C LEU A 155 -6.76 -10.79 5.52
#